data_AF-A0A7I9YJF6-F1
#
_entry.id   AF-A0A7I9YJF6-F1
#
_cell.length_a   1.000
_cell.length_b   1.000
_cell.length_c   1.000
_cell.angle_alpha   90.00
_cell.angle_beta   90.00
_cell.angle_gamma   90.00
#
_symmetry.space_group_name_H-M   'P 1'
#
loop_
_entity.id
_entity.type
_entity.pdbx_description
1 polymer ?
#
loop_
_entity_poly.entity_id
_entity_poly.type
_entity_poly.pdbx_seq_one_letter_code
_entity_poly.pdbx_strand_id
1 'polypeptide(L)'
;MECGHGVPHHAAEPIRPGLDGVLPPSGHTRKFRDLDEWFRRRLRQIRWKEWKRVRTKVANLRALGIRADLAWQWGMSSRGYWRIAGSPVLTRALPNRYWDRQGLITFHHAWARFHTT
;
A
#
# COMPACT_ATOMS: atom_id res chain seq x y z
N MET A 1 -35.63 60.83 -15.69
CA MET A 1 -36.51 60.02 -14.82
C MET A 1 -36.34 58.58 -15.25
N GLU A 2 -35.86 57.77 -14.30
CA GLU A 2 -35.43 56.37 -14.35
C GLU A 2 -36.58 55.45 -14.85
N CYS A 3 -36.40 54.20 -15.31
CA CYS A 3 -35.67 53.06 -14.78
C CYS A 3 -35.47 52.06 -15.96
N GLY A 4 -34.35 51.38 -16.16
CA GLY A 4 -33.76 50.38 -15.27
C GLY A 4 -33.96 48.98 -15.86
N HIS A 5 -33.04 48.54 -16.73
CA HIS A 5 -32.95 47.15 -17.18
C HIS A 5 -32.54 46.25 -16.00
N GLY A 6 -33.49 45.46 -15.50
CA GLY A 6 -33.23 44.43 -14.49
C GLY A 6 -32.54 43.22 -15.13
N VAL A 7 -31.22 43.17 -15.04
CA VAL A 7 -30.46 41.92 -15.21
C VAL A 7 -30.74 41.06 -13.97
N PRO A 8 -31.15 39.79 -14.11
CA PRO A 8 -31.31 38.92 -12.94
C PRO A 8 -29.94 38.72 -12.29
N HIS A 9 -29.86 39.09 -11.02
CA HIS A 9 -28.77 38.80 -10.10
C HIS A 9 -28.47 37.29 -10.16
N HIS A 10 -27.40 36.90 -10.83
CA HIS A 10 -26.74 35.63 -10.57
C HIS A 10 -26.17 35.75 -9.16
N ALA A 11 -26.93 35.27 -8.17
CA ALA A 11 -26.43 35.06 -6.83
C ALA A 11 -25.17 34.19 -6.96
N ALA A 12 -24.02 34.75 -6.57
CA ALA A 12 -22.82 33.98 -6.33
C ALA A 12 -23.15 32.99 -5.22
N GLU A 13 -23.32 31.70 -5.58
CA GLU A 13 -23.38 30.67 -4.56
C GLU A 13 -22.06 30.69 -3.79
N PRO A 14 -22.09 30.72 -2.44
CA PRO A 14 -20.86 30.64 -1.67
C PRO A 14 -20.23 29.28 -1.91
N ILE A 15 -18.96 29.30 -2.33
CA ILE A 15 -18.10 28.11 -2.37
C ILE A 15 -18.15 27.48 -0.98
N ARG A 16 -18.90 26.40 -0.83
CA ARG A 16 -18.97 25.63 0.41
C ARG A 16 -17.63 24.91 0.59
N PRO A 17 -16.83 25.20 1.63
CA PRO A 17 -15.71 24.34 1.96
C PRO A 17 -16.24 23.23 2.87
N GLY A 18 -16.44 22.04 2.31
CA GLY A 18 -16.94 20.89 3.06
C GLY A 18 -16.45 19.58 2.44
N LEU A 19 -15.33 19.07 3.00
CA LEU A 19 -14.98 17.67 3.27
C LEU A 19 -15.93 16.66 2.56
N ASP A 20 -15.49 15.98 1.49
CA ASP A 20 -14.71 14.74 1.62
C ASP A 20 -13.69 14.59 0.47
N GLY A 21 -12.41 14.73 0.80
CA GLY A 21 -11.29 14.62 -0.13
C GLY A 21 -10.99 13.18 -0.58
N VAL A 22 -11.90 12.56 -1.33
CA VAL A 22 -11.55 11.44 -2.22
C VAL A 22 -11.86 11.89 -3.63
N LEU A 23 -10.88 12.55 -4.25
CA LEU A 23 -10.82 12.72 -5.70
C LEU A 23 -11.10 11.34 -6.34
N PRO A 24 -11.96 11.22 -7.36
CA PRO A 24 -12.16 9.95 -8.04
C PRO A 24 -10.78 9.41 -8.47
N PRO A 25 -10.56 8.08 -8.43
CA PRO A 25 -9.29 7.49 -8.85
C PRO A 25 -9.13 7.73 -10.35
N SER A 26 -8.58 8.90 -10.65
CA SER A 26 -7.96 9.26 -11.89
C SER A 26 -7.07 8.10 -12.33
N GLY A 27 -7.01 7.83 -13.64
CA GLY A 27 -6.41 6.58 -14.19
C GLY A 27 -4.96 6.31 -13.78
N HIS A 28 -4.26 7.29 -13.21
CA HIS A 28 -2.94 7.17 -12.61
C HIS A 28 -2.92 6.41 -11.26
N THR A 29 -3.99 6.51 -10.46
CA THR A 29 -4.10 5.87 -9.14
C THR A 29 -4.00 4.34 -9.21
N ARG A 30 -4.58 3.74 -10.25
CA ARG A 30 -4.48 2.28 -10.47
C ARG A 30 -3.05 1.83 -10.76
N LYS A 31 -2.31 2.57 -11.60
CA LYS A 31 -0.92 2.24 -11.95
C LYS A 31 -0.01 2.29 -10.72
N PHE A 32 -0.20 3.28 -9.84
CA PHE A 32 0.57 3.38 -8.60
C PHE A 32 0.27 2.23 -7.64
N ARG A 33 -1.00 1.81 -7.51
CA ARG A 33 -1.36 0.65 -6.70
C ARG A 33 -0.67 -0.62 -7.19
N ASP A 34 -0.69 -0.88 -8.50
CA ASP A 34 -0.07 -2.07 -9.08
C ASP A 34 1.46 -2.05 -8.86
N LEU A 35 2.07 -0.87 -8.96
CA LEU A 35 3.49 -0.66 -8.64
C LEU A 35 3.78 -0.93 -7.15
N ASP A 36 2.93 -0.44 -6.24
CA ASP A 36 3.06 -0.66 -4.80
C ASP A 36 2.94 -2.15 -4.43
N GLU A 37 2.04 -2.88 -5.09
CA GLU A 37 1.92 -4.33 -4.92
C GLU A 37 3.17 -5.07 -5.39
N TRP A 38 3.67 -4.72 -6.58
CA TRP A 38 4.91 -5.27 -7.11
C TRP A 38 6.09 -4.99 -6.18
N PHE A 39 6.21 -3.75 -5.69
CA PHE A 39 7.28 -3.33 -4.79
C PHE A 39 7.26 -4.09 -3.46
N ARG A 40 6.08 -4.23 -2.83
CA ARG A 40 5.93 -5.03 -1.60
C ARG A 40 6.23 -6.51 -1.83
N ARG A 41 5.90 -7.07 -3.00
CA ARG A 41 6.32 -8.44 -3.35
C ARG A 41 7.84 -8.55 -3.48
N ARG A 42 8.49 -7.56 -4.09
CA ARG A 42 9.95 -7.53 -4.20
C ARG A 42 10.63 -7.42 -2.83
N LEU A 43 10.11 -6.60 -1.92
CA LEU A 43 10.61 -6.51 -0.54
C LEU A 43 10.49 -7.85 0.21
N ARG A 44 9.35 -8.54 0.07
CA ARG A 44 9.17 -9.90 0.63
C ARG A 44 10.18 -10.89 0.07
N GLN A 45 10.48 -10.81 -1.22
CA GLN A 45 11.51 -11.63 -1.85
C GLN A 45 12.90 -11.37 -1.25
N ILE A 46 13.27 -10.09 -1.08
CA ILE A 46 14.55 -9.67 -0.49
C ILE A 46 14.66 -10.21 0.94
N ARG A 47 13.63 -10.01 1.76
CA ARG A 47 13.59 -10.52 3.14
C ARG A 47 13.74 -12.04 3.21
N TRP A 48 13.10 -12.76 2.30
CA TRP A 48 13.26 -14.21 2.21
C TRP A 48 14.66 -14.65 1.79
N LYS A 49 15.34 -13.86 0.94
CA LYS A 49 16.72 -14.10 0.51
C LYS A 49 17.73 -13.79 1.63
N GLU A 50 17.47 -12.77 2.44
CA GLU A 50 18.24 -12.48 3.66
C GLU A 50 18.22 -13.69 4.61
N TRP A 51 17.09 -14.39 4.71
CA TRP A 51 16.95 -15.60 5.52
C TRP A 51 17.55 -16.83 4.81
N LYS A 52 18.86 -16.84 4.59
CA LYS A 52 19.55 -17.88 3.82
C LYS A 52 19.36 -19.30 4.38
N ARG A 53 19.38 -19.46 5.71
CA ARG A 53 19.30 -20.77 6.39
C ARG A 53 17.86 -21.10 6.77
N VAL A 54 17.46 -22.37 6.62
CA VAL A 54 16.12 -22.86 7.01
C VAL A 54 15.83 -22.57 8.48
N ARG A 55 16.79 -22.83 9.38
CA ARG A 55 16.64 -22.52 10.81
C ARG A 55 16.32 -21.03 11.06
N THR A 56 16.95 -20.13 10.32
CA THR A 56 16.71 -18.68 10.40
C THR A 56 15.32 -18.33 9.87
N LYS A 57 14.88 -18.94 8.76
CA LYS A 57 13.51 -18.76 8.24
C LYS A 57 12.47 -19.16 9.28
N VAL A 58 12.61 -20.34 9.87
CA VAL A 58 11.67 -20.84 10.90
C VAL A 58 11.67 -19.92 12.12
N ALA A 59 12.83 -19.50 12.61
CA ALA A 59 12.94 -18.60 13.76
C ALA A 59 12.28 -17.24 13.48
N ASN A 60 12.55 -16.63 12.32
CA ASN A 60 11.97 -15.34 11.95
C ASN A 60 10.46 -15.44 11.71
N LEU A 61 9.98 -16.51 11.08
CA LEU A 61 8.53 -16.75 10.93
C LEU A 61 7.82 -16.86 12.28
N ARG A 62 8.44 -17.54 13.25
CA ARG A 62 7.92 -17.64 14.63
C ARG A 62 7.92 -16.28 15.33
N ALA A 63 8.99 -15.51 15.19
CA ALA A 63 9.09 -14.14 15.74
C ALA A 63 8.03 -13.19 15.13
N LEU A 64 7.62 -13.43 13.89
CA LEU A 64 6.54 -12.71 13.21
C LEU A 64 5.13 -13.21 13.60
N GLY A 65 5.01 -14.15 14.54
CA GLY A 65 3.75 -14.65 15.06
C GLY A 65 3.14 -15.81 14.27
N ILE A 66 3.90 -16.47 13.39
CA ILE A 66 3.45 -17.69 12.73
C ILE A 66 3.59 -18.88 13.70
N ARG A 67 2.55 -19.73 13.77
CA ARG A 67 2.57 -20.96 14.58
C ARG A 67 3.77 -21.84 14.20
N ALA A 68 4.34 -22.53 15.19
CA ALA A 68 5.60 -23.26 15.02
C ALA A 68 5.55 -24.35 13.94
N ASP A 69 4.43 -25.07 13.85
CA ASP A 69 4.15 -26.09 12.83
C ASP A 69 4.18 -25.51 11.41
N LEU A 70 3.44 -24.42 11.20
CA LEU A 70 3.39 -23.71 9.91
C LEU A 70 4.73 -23.07 9.57
N ALA A 71 5.41 -22.48 10.57
CA ALA A 71 6.71 -21.87 10.38
C ALA A 71 7.76 -22.89 9.90
N TRP A 72 7.73 -24.12 10.45
CA TRP A 72 8.61 -25.20 10.04
C TRP A 72 8.31 -25.64 8.60
N GLN A 73 7.05 -25.93 8.30
CA GLN A 73 6.60 -26.32 6.95
C GLN A 73 6.98 -25.27 5.89
N TRP A 74 6.77 -23.99 6.19
CA TRP A 74 7.05 -22.90 5.26
C TRP A 74 8.53 -22.57 5.15
N GLY A 75 9.28 -22.66 6.25
CA GLY A 75 10.72 -22.43 6.28
C GLY A 75 11.51 -23.44 5.43
N MET A 76 11.00 -24.67 5.34
CA MET A 76 11.58 -25.75 4.53
C MET A 76 11.17 -25.72 3.06
N SER A 77 10.28 -24.83 2.65
CA SER A 77 9.84 -24.73 1.26
C SER A 77 11.03 -24.45 0.32
N SER A 78 11.22 -25.32 -0.67
CA SER A 78 12.21 -25.21 -1.75
C SER A 78 11.75 -24.34 -2.93
N ARG A 79 10.57 -23.69 -2.81
CA ARG A 79 10.04 -22.81 -3.87
C ARG A 79 10.99 -21.64 -4.15
N GLY A 80 11.14 -21.32 -5.44
CA GLY A 80 11.92 -20.16 -5.89
C GLY A 80 11.45 -18.85 -5.25
N TYR A 81 12.38 -17.92 -5.07
CA TYR A 81 12.17 -16.71 -4.26
C TYR A 81 11.00 -15.85 -4.73
N TRP A 82 10.79 -15.72 -6.04
CA TRP A 82 9.66 -14.95 -6.58
C TRP A 82 8.30 -15.63 -6.34
N ARG A 83 8.28 -16.97 -6.40
CA ARG A 83 7.06 -17.78 -6.19
C ARG A 83 6.63 -17.73 -4.72
N ILE A 84 7.58 -17.82 -3.78
CA ILE A 84 7.25 -17.74 -2.35
C ILE A 84 6.88 -16.31 -1.94
N ALA A 85 7.49 -15.27 -2.53
CA ALA A 85 7.17 -13.87 -2.25
C ALA A 85 5.72 -13.49 -2.57
N GLY A 86 5.12 -14.12 -3.59
CA GLY A 86 3.71 -13.95 -3.94
C GLY A 86 2.76 -14.93 -3.25
N SER A 87 3.27 -15.82 -2.40
CA SER A 87 2.44 -16.83 -1.74
C SER A 87 1.77 -16.31 -0.47
N PRO A 88 0.63 -16.90 -0.05
CA PRO A 88 -0.03 -16.54 1.21
C PRO A 88 0.88 -16.64 2.44
N VAL A 89 1.89 -17.51 2.40
CA VAL A 89 2.93 -17.68 3.42
C VAL A 89 3.57 -16.34 3.77
N LEU A 90 4.15 -15.66 2.78
CA LEU A 90 4.86 -14.40 3.01
C LEU A 90 3.92 -13.20 3.08
N THR A 91 2.75 -13.25 2.45
CA THR A 91 1.69 -12.24 2.70
C THR A 91 1.24 -12.24 4.16
N ARG A 92 1.12 -13.43 4.78
CA ARG A 92 0.71 -13.54 6.19
C ARG A 92 1.83 -13.20 7.16
N ALA A 93 3.06 -13.63 6.87
CA ALA A 93 4.22 -13.36 7.72
C ALA A 93 4.71 -11.90 7.63
N LEU A 94 4.66 -11.29 6.44
CA LEU A 94 5.12 -9.92 6.17
C LEU A 94 3.98 -9.08 5.57
N PRO A 95 2.93 -8.77 6.37
CA PRO A 95 1.77 -7.99 5.93
C PRO A 95 2.14 -6.53 5.67
N ASN A 96 1.27 -5.74 5.03
CA ASN A 96 1.52 -4.32 4.74
C ASN A 96 1.93 -3.53 6.00
N ARG A 97 1.18 -3.73 7.11
CA ARG A 97 1.48 -3.14 8.42
C ARG A 97 2.90 -3.37 8.92
N TYR A 98 3.54 -4.48 8.51
CA TYR A 98 4.93 -4.74 8.88
C TYR A 98 5.84 -3.71 8.21
N TRP A 99 5.63 -3.45 6.93
CA TRP A 99 6.41 -2.49 6.17
C TRP A 99 6.10 -1.04 6.58
N ASP A 100 4.84 -0.75 6.89
CA ASP A 100 4.44 0.57 7.40
C ASP A 100 5.18 0.90 8.71
N ARG A 101 5.31 -0.08 9.62
CA ARG A 101 6.11 0.03 10.86
C ARG A 101 7.60 0.17 10.62
N GLN A 102 8.10 -0.23 9.44
CA GLN A 102 9.50 -0.01 9.04
C GLN A 102 9.68 1.35 8.33
N GLY A 103 8.62 2.17 8.23
CA GLY A 103 8.67 3.47 7.57
C GLY A 103 8.59 3.39 6.05
N LEU A 104 8.04 2.31 5.48
CA LEU A 104 7.88 2.21 4.03
C LEU A 104 6.87 3.23 3.52
N ILE A 105 7.33 4.19 2.73
CA ILE A 105 6.46 5.12 2.01
C ILE A 105 6.15 4.52 0.63
N THR A 106 4.90 4.17 0.40
CA THR A 106 4.41 3.68 -0.91
C THR A 106 4.32 4.81 -1.93
N PHE A 107 4.44 4.48 -3.22
CA PHE A 107 4.38 5.43 -4.33
C PHE A 107 3.04 6.18 -4.35
N HIS A 108 1.93 5.48 -4.12
CA HIS A 108 0.62 6.11 -4.02
C HIS A 108 0.55 7.14 -2.89
N HIS A 109 1.10 6.81 -1.71
CA HIS A 109 1.12 7.72 -0.56
C HIS A 109 2.02 8.95 -0.80
N ALA A 110 3.19 8.76 -1.44
CA ALA A 110 4.06 9.86 -1.82
C ALA A 110 3.36 10.80 -2.82
N TRP A 111 2.73 10.25 -3.86
CA TRP A 111 1.96 11.02 -4.84
C TRP A 111 0.83 11.80 -4.17
N ALA A 112 0.09 11.15 -3.27
CA ALA A 112 -0.99 11.77 -2.51
C ALA A 112 -0.49 13.02 -1.74
N ARG A 113 0.69 12.94 -1.13
CA ARG A 113 1.28 14.06 -0.41
C ARG A 113 1.65 15.24 -1.31
N PHE A 114 2.19 15.00 -2.51
CA PHE A 114 2.68 16.07 -3.39
C PHE A 114 1.57 16.83 -4.13
N HIS A 115 0.45 16.19 -4.47
CA HIS A 115 -0.64 16.84 -5.21
C HIS A 115 -1.68 17.57 -4.32
N THR A 116 -1.59 17.43 -3.00
CA THR A 116 -2.46 18.12 -2.02
C THR A 116 -1.92 19.50 -1.60
N THR A 117 -0.74 19.89 -2.08
CA THR A 117 -0.20 21.26 -1.91
C THR A 117 -0.59 22.12 -3.11
#